data_AF-A0A7V8Y8L0-F1
#
_entry.id   AF-A0A7V8Y8L0-F1
#
_cell.length_a   1.000
_cell.length_b   1.000
_cell.length_c   1.000
_cell.angle_alpha   90.00
_cell.angle_beta   90.00
_cell.angle_gamma   90.00
#
_symmetry.space_group_name_H-M   'P 1'
#
loop_
_entity.id
_entity.type
_entity.pdbx_description
1 polymer ?
#
loop_
_entity_poly.entity_id
_entity_poly.type
_entity_poly.pdbx_seq_one_letter_code
_entity_poly.pdbx_strand_id
1 'polypeptide(L)' 'MEVLLHLREQRGMTVIVAAHNSVIASRCDRVVKLGDGRIVDDVAVTATAATSETLDRITRLDS' A
#
# COMPACT_ATOMS: atom_id res chain seq x y z
N MET A 1 11.98 4.05 -2.69
CA MET A 1 11.15 2.81 -2.57
C MET A 1 11.57 1.72 -3.56
N GLU A 2 12.39 2.03 -4.57
CA GLU A 2 12.73 1.07 -5.62
C GLU A 2 13.58 -0.13 -5.14
N VAL A 3 14.54 0.09 -4.25
CA VAL A 3 15.44 -0.96 -3.74
C VAL A 3 14.71 -2.05 -2.95
N LEU A 4 13.77 -1.66 -2.07
CA LEU A 4 13.04 -2.61 -1.23
C LEU A 4 12.09 -3.50 -2.06
N LEU A 5 11.45 -2.91 -3.08
CA LEU A 5 10.56 -3.65 -3.99
C LEU A 5 11.33 -4.63 -4.88
N HIS A 6 12.50 -4.23 -5.39
CA HIS A 6 13.37 -5.14 -6.15
C HIS A 6 13.88 -6.31 -5.30
N LEU A 7 14.21 -6.08 -4.03
CA LEU A 7 14.66 -7.15 -3.14
C LEU A 7 13.54 -8.13 -2.79
N ARG A 8 12.29 -7.65 -2.61
CA ARG A 8 11.10 -8.49 -2.49
C ARG A 8 10.97 -9.43 -3.68
N GLU A 9 11.05 -8.89 -4.89
CA GLU A 9 10.90 -9.65 -6.14
C GLU A 9 12.01 -10.68 -6.35
N GLN A 10 13.26 -10.30 -6.08
CA GLN A 10 14.41 -11.18 -6.33
C GLN A 10 14.56 -12.29 -5.29
N ARG A 11 14.09 -12.08 -4.05
CA ARG A 11 14.35 -13.00 -2.92
C ARG A 11 13.10 -13.66 -2.34
N GLY A 12 11.91 -13.36 -2.87
CA GLY A 12 10.64 -13.90 -2.36
C GLY A 12 10.36 -13.50 -0.91
N MET A 13 10.87 -12.35 -0.46
CA MET A 13 10.75 -11.88 0.91
C MET A 13 9.46 -11.07 1.10
N THR A 14 8.79 -11.22 2.25
CA THR A 14 7.67 -10.33 2.61
C THR A 14 8.21 -9.01 3.16
N VAL A 15 7.72 -7.88 2.62
CA VAL A 15 8.10 -6.53 3.06
C VAL A 15 6.87 -5.83 3.61
N ILE A 16 6.97 -5.33 4.84
CA ILE A 16 5.94 -4.48 5.46
C ILE A 16 6.45 -3.05 5.48
N VAL A 17 5.63 -2.12 4.98
CA VAL A 17 5.94 -0.69 4.95
C VAL A 17 4.88 0.05 5.76
N ALA A 18 5.30 0.74 6.82
CA ALA A 18 4.45 1.68 7.54
C ALA A 18 4.70 3.09 6.98
N ALA A 19 3.64 3.72 6.45
CA ALA A 19 3.74 5.03 5.82
C ALA A 19 2.52 5.90 6.17
N HIS A 20 2.76 7.20 6.39
CA HIS A 20 1.71 8.20 6.56
C HIS A 20 1.32 8.89 5.24
N ASN A 21 2.01 8.56 4.14
CA ASN A 21 1.78 9.16 2.82
C ASN A 21 1.07 8.15 1.90
N SER A 22 -0.14 8.50 1.46
CA SER A 22 -0.97 7.69 0.56
C SER A 22 -0.28 7.36 -0.78
N VAL A 23 0.63 8.22 -1.26
CA VAL A 23 1.42 8.04 -2.49
C VAL A 23 2.49 6.94 -2.35
N ILE A 24 2.97 6.70 -1.13
CA ILE A 24 3.88 5.57 -0.86
C ILE A 24 3.07 4.29 -0.69
N ALA A 25 1.95 4.36 0.02
CA ALA A 25 1.06 3.22 0.23
C ALA A 25 0.50 2.68 -1.10
N SER A 26 0.10 3.56 -2.04
CA SER A 26 -0.45 3.15 -3.34
C SER A 26 0.51 2.38 -4.25
N ARG A 27 1.81 2.32 -3.89
CA ARG A 27 2.83 1.54 -4.59
C ARG A 27 3.04 0.13 -4.01
N CYS A 28 2.43 -0.17 -2.87
CA CYS A 28 2.43 -1.53 -2.30
C CYS A 28 1.38 -2.39 -3.00
N ASP A 29 1.51 -3.72 -2.93
CA ASP A 29 0.50 -4.64 -3.50
C ASP A 29 -0.77 -4.72 -2.65
N ARG A 30 -0.69 -4.28 -1.39
CA ARG A 30 -1.79 -4.24 -0.42
C ARG A 30 -1.56 -3.09 0.55
N VAL A 31 -2.63 -2.41 0.92
CA VAL A 31 -2.64 -1.31 1.89
C VAL A 31 -3.64 -1.64 2.98
N VAL A 32 -3.16 -1.72 4.22
CA VAL A 32 -3.99 -1.96 5.39
C VAL A 32 -3.96 -0.69 6.25
N LYS A 33 -5.14 -0.17 6.62
CA LYS A 33 -5.24 0.97 7.52
C LYS A 33 -5.50 0.48 8.94
N LEU A 34 -4.70 0.99 9.87
CA LEU A 34 -4.84 0.73 11.29
C LEU A 34 -5.39 1.98 11.98
N GLY A 35 -6.41 1.81 12.81
CA GLY A 35 -7.00 2.84 13.66
C GLY A 35 -7.38 2.22 15.00
N ASP A 36 -7.00 2.85 16.11
CA ASP A 36 -7.30 2.40 17.47
C ASP A 36 -6.96 0.92 17.74
N GLY A 37 -5.82 0.45 17.21
CA GLY A 37 -5.34 -0.93 17.36
C GLY A 37 -6.10 -1.96 16.52
N ARG A 38 -6.94 -1.53 15.57
CA ARG A 38 -7.76 -2.40 14.72
C ARG A 38 -7.48 -2.13 13.25
N ILE A 39 -7.68 -3.14 12.41
CA ILE A 39 -7.75 -2.95 10.96
C ILE A 39 -9.09 -2.29 10.66
N VAL A 40 -9.04 -1.07 10.15
CA VAL A 40 -10.24 -0.30 9.76
C VAL A 40 -10.47 -0.34 8.26
N ASP A 41 -9.45 -0.67 7.46
CA ASP A 41 -9.58 -0.91 6.02
C ASP A 41 -8.47 -1.81 5.46
N ASP A 42 -8.74 -2.45 4.32
CA ASP A 42 -7.85 -3.36 3.60
C ASP A 42 -8.10 -3.30 2.09
N VAL A 43 -7.14 -2.73 1.36
CA VAL A 43 -7.21 -2.51 -0.08
C VAL A 43 -6.12 -3.32 -0.77
N ALA A 44 -6.53 -4.26 -1.63
CA ALA A 44 -5.62 -4.88 -2.59
C ALA A 44 -5.33 -3.92 -3.75
N VAL A 45 -4.06 -3.74 -4.07
CA VAL A 45 -3.60 -2.94 -5.19
C VAL A 45 -3.24 -3.89 -6.33
N THR A 46 -4.20 -4.14 -7.21
CA THR A 46 -4.00 -4.99 -8.39
C THR A 46 -3.25 -4.23 -9.47
N ALA A 47 -2.29 -4.87 -10.14
CA ALA A 47 -1.48 -4.29 -11.21
C ALA A 47 -2.29 -3.72 -12.39
N THR A 48 -3.53 -4.19 -12.58
CA THR A 48 -4.48 -3.70 -13.61
C THR A 48 -5.26 -2.46 -13.20
N ALA A 49 -5.30 -2.10 -11.92
CA ALA A 49 -5.91 -0.85 -11.47
C ALA A 49 -4.92 0.29 -11.64
N ALA A 50 -5.36 1.40 -12.23
CA ALA A 50 -4.49 2.57 -12.39
C ALA A 50 -4.04 3.08 -11.01
N THR A 51 -2.75 3.38 -10.84
CA THR A 51 -2.20 3.88 -9.55
C THR A 51 -2.96 5.09 -9.01
N SER A 52 -3.49 5.94 -9.90
CA SER A 52 -4.34 7.09 -9.54
C SER A 52 -5.64 6.66 -8.88
N GLU A 53 -6.29 5.59 -9.35
CA GLU A 53 -7.56 5.12 -8.79
C GLU A 53 -7.36 4.53 -7.40
N THR A 54 -6.25 3.79 -7.21
CA THR A 54 -5.83 3.30 -5.89
C THR A 54 -5.49 4.45 -4.96
N LEU A 55 -4.79 5.49 -5.45
CA LEU A 55 -4.45 6.68 -4.67
C LEU A 55 -5.71 7.42 -4.22
N ASP A 56 -6.69 7.62 -5.11
CA ASP A 56 -7.97 8.25 -4.79
C ASP A 56 -8.76 7.42 -3.78
N ARG A 57 -8.67 6.09 -3.85
CA ARG A 57 -9.30 5.20 -2.88
C ARG A 57 -8.64 5.36 -1.51
N ILE A 58 -7.31 5.30 -1.44
CA ILE A 58 -6.56 5.45 -0.18
C ILE A 58 -6.76 6.84 0.43
N THR A 59 -6.72 7.90 -0.38
CA THR A 59 -6.84 9.28 0.11
C THR A 59 -8.25 9.58 0.63
N ARG A 60 -9.29 8.99 0.03
CA ARG A 60 -10.67 9.05 0.57
C ARG A 60 -10.83 8.36 1.92
N LEU A 61 -9.92 7.46 2.29
CA LEU A 61 -9.94 6.81 3.60
C LEU A 61 -9.38 7.69 4.71
N ASP A 62 -8.68 8.78 4.38
CA ASP A 62 -8.07 9.72 5.33
C ASP A 62 -9.00 10.87 5.77
N SER A 63 -10.26 10.86 5.29
CA SER A 63 -11.31 11.82 5.64
C SER A 63 -12.16 11.39 6.83
#